data_AF-A0A9E8N341-F1
#
_entry.id   AF-A0A9E8N341-F1
#
_cell.length_a   1.000
_cell.length_b   1.000
_cell.length_c   1.000
_cell.angle_alpha   90.00
_cell.angle_beta   90.00
_cell.angle_gamma   90.00
#
_symmetry.space_group_name_H-M   'P 1'
#
loop_
_entity.id
_entity.type
_entity.pdbx_description
1 polymer ?
#
loop_
_entity_poly.entity_id
_entity_poly.type
_entity_poly.pdbx_seq_one_letter_code
_entity_poly.pdbx_strand_id
1 'polypeptide(L)' 'MKLKSTDTLEFINRGLKVNGKSFLVEYPDEPILGIKEGKLVTIVFRGCGCSLTHWEPEDIEGYFSDK' A
#
# COMPACT_ATOMS: atom_id res chain seq x y z
N MET A 1 7.47 -8.45 -6.20
CA MET A 1 7.04 -7.98 -7.53
C MET A 1 6.57 -6.54 -7.43
N LYS A 2 6.81 -5.73 -8.47
CA LYS A 2 6.23 -4.39 -8.58
C LYS A 2 4.80 -4.46 -9.10
N LEU A 3 3.93 -3.60 -8.57
CA LEU A 3 2.61 -3.40 -9.17
C LEU A 3 2.73 -2.53 -10.43
N LYS A 4 1.64 -2.48 -11.18
CA LYS A 4 1.50 -1.68 -12.40
C LYS A 4 0.56 -0.52 -12.14
N SER A 5 0.71 0.58 -12.89
CA SER A 5 -0.20 1.73 -12.82
C SER A 5 -1.66 1.39 -13.13
N THR A 6 -1.93 0.26 -13.81
CA THR A 6 -3.28 -0.25 -14.08
C THR A 6 -3.85 -1.12 -12.96
N ASP A 7 -3.05 -1.46 -11.95
CA ASP A 7 -3.51 -2.30 -10.84
C ASP A 7 -4.36 -1.46 -9.87
N THR A 8 -5.53 -1.99 -9.51
CA THR A 8 -6.45 -1.34 -8.57
C THR A 8 -6.10 -1.72 -7.14
N LEU A 9 -5.93 -0.71 -6.29
CA LEU A 9 -5.64 -0.87 -4.86
C LEU A 9 -6.91 -0.72 -4.01
N GLU A 10 -7.10 -1.63 -3.06
CA GLU A 10 -8.15 -1.53 -2.04
C GLU A 10 -7.59 -1.88 -0.66
N PHE A 11 -7.99 -1.16 0.39
CA PHE A 11 -7.59 -1.48 1.76
C PHE A 11 -8.80 -1.93 2.57
N ILE A 12 -8.89 -3.24 2.79
CA ILE A 12 -10.05 -3.90 3.41
C ILE A 12 -9.56 -4.78 4.56
N ASN A 13 -10.21 -4.71 5.73
CA ASN A 13 -9.87 -5.50 6.91
C ASN A 13 -8.38 -5.41 7.31
N ARG A 14 -7.79 -4.21 7.20
CA ARG A 14 -6.36 -3.94 7.48
C ARG A 14 -5.37 -4.64 6.54
N GLY A 15 -5.83 -5.16 5.40
CA GLY A 15 -4.98 -5.76 4.37
C GLY A 15 -5.09 -5.02 3.04
N LEU A 16 -3.98 -4.98 2.29
CA LEU A 16 -3.98 -4.48 0.92
C LEU A 16 -4.50 -5.59 -0.01
N LYS A 17 -5.44 -5.22 -0.88
CA LYS A 17 -5.93 -6.01 -1.99
C LYS A 17 -5.47 -5.33 -3.28
N VAL A 18 -4.93 -6.12 -4.19
CA VAL A 18 -4.56 -5.68 -5.54
C VAL A 18 -5.36 -6.49 -6.53
N ASN A 19 -6.20 -5.81 -7.32
CA ASN A 19 -7.15 -6.44 -8.24
C ASN A 19 -7.98 -7.54 -7.54
N GLY A 20 -8.46 -7.26 -6.32
CA GLY A 20 -9.24 -8.19 -5.50
C GLY A 20 -8.47 -9.31 -4.80
N LYS A 21 -7.15 -9.45 -5.01
CA LYS A 21 -6.32 -10.49 -4.39
C LYS A 21 -5.50 -9.94 -3.22
N SER A 22 -5.33 -10.74 -2.16
CA SER A 22 -4.49 -10.36 -1.01
C SER A 22 -3.07 -10.10 -1.45
N PHE A 23 -2.54 -8.94 -1.10
CA PHE A 23 -1.18 -8.54 -1.42
C PHE A 23 -0.46 -8.12 -0.14
N LEU A 24 0.69 -8.73 0.11
CA LEU A 24 1.58 -8.31 1.18
C LEU A 24 2.60 -7.32 0.62
N VAL A 25 2.67 -6.15 1.23
CA VAL A 25 3.63 -5.10 0.85
C VAL A 25 4.98 -5.39 1.53
N GLU A 26 6.04 -5.37 0.73
CA GLU A 26 7.44 -5.40 1.19
C GLU A 26 8.06 -3.99 1.13
N TYR A 27 7.65 -3.18 0.15
CA TYR A 27 8.02 -1.77 0.05
C TYR A 27 6.82 -0.95 -0.45
N PRO A 28 6.51 0.20 0.16
CA PRO A 28 7.19 0.82 1.30
C PRO A 28 7.03 0.03 2.61
N ASP A 29 8.11 -0.10 3.38
CA ASP A 29 8.12 -0.72 4.72
C ASP A 29 7.64 0.28 5.78
N GLU A 30 6.43 0.77 5.59
CA GLU A 30 5.80 1.77 6.45
C GLU A 30 4.38 1.35 6.82
N PRO A 31 3.85 1.76 7.99
CA PRO A 31 2.47 1.51 8.36
C PRO A 31 1.48 2.02 7.32
N ILE A 32 0.64 1.13 6.80
CA ILE A 32 -0.41 1.47 5.85
C ILE A 32 -1.59 2.11 6.58
N LEU A 33 -1.95 3.32 6.16
CA LEU A 33 -3.11 4.05 6.67
C LEU A 33 -4.38 3.74 5.84
N GLY A 34 -4.24 3.60 4.52
CA GLY A 34 -5.36 3.28 3.63
C GLY A 34 -5.07 3.58 2.16
N ILE A 35 -6.13 3.66 1.34
CA ILE A 35 -6.05 4.08 -0.06
C ILE A 35 -6.74 5.43 -0.23
N LYS A 36 -6.12 6.34 -0.98
CA LYS A 36 -6.72 7.62 -1.37
C LYS A 36 -6.42 7.89 -2.84
N GLU A 37 -7.47 8.17 -3.62
CA GLU A 37 -7.35 8.50 -5.06
C GLU A 37 -6.55 7.43 -5.85
N GLY A 38 -6.72 6.15 -5.52
CA GLY A 38 -6.02 5.03 -6.15
C GLY A 38 -4.58 4.81 -5.65
N LYS A 39 -4.07 5.63 -4.72
CA LYS A 39 -2.71 5.55 -4.17
C LYS A 39 -2.70 4.94 -2.78
N LEU A 40 -1.64 4.20 -2.46
CA LEU A 40 -1.40 3.72 -1.11
C LEU A 40 -0.95 4.89 -0.22
N VAL A 41 -1.59 5.06 0.93
CA VAL A 41 -1.20 6.06 1.92
C VAL A 41 -0.52 5.37 3.09
N THR A 42 0.72 5.75 3.37
CA THR A 42 1.46 5.32 4.56
C THR A 42 1.59 6.45 5.56
N ILE A 43 1.84 6.11 6.81
CA ILE A 43 2.04 7.07 7.90
C ILE A 43 3.31 6.74 8.70
N VAL A 44 4.15 7.75 8.91
CA VAL A 44 5.34 7.65 9.76
C VAL A 44 5.26 8.72 10.86
N PHE A 45 5.46 8.30 12.10
CA PHE A 45 5.55 9.20 13.26
C PHE A 45 7.02 9.53 13.55
N ARG A 46 7.38 10.81 13.58
CA ARG A 46 8.74 11.28 13.89
C ARG A 46 8.68 12.39 14.94
N GLY A 47 9.09 12.08 16.18
CA GLY A 47 8.99 13.03 17.30
C GLY A 47 7.54 13.45 17.55
N CYS A 48 7.27 14.76 17.56
CA CYS A 48 5.91 15.32 17.66
C CYS A 48 5.15 15.43 16.33
N GLY A 49 5.77 15.04 15.21
CA GLY A 49 5.18 15.14 13.87
C GLY A 49 4.67 13.81 13.33
N CYS A 50 3.76 13.89 12.36
CA CYS A 50 3.38 12.78 11.51
C CYS A 50 3.58 13.18 10.03
N SER A 51 4.04 12.24 9.23
CA SER A 51 4.18 12.41 7.78
C SER A 51 3.32 11.38 7.07
N LEU A 52 2.53 11.85 6.11
CA LEU A 52 1.74 11.01 5.22
C LEU A 52 2.42 10.97 3.86
N THR A 53 2.69 9.77 3.36
CA THR A 53 3.26 9.56 2.02
C THR A 53 2.23 8.87 1.15
N HIS A 54 2.12 9.32 -0.10
CA HIS A 54 1.26 8.70 -1.11
C HIS A 54 2.15 7.99 -2.12
N TRP A 55 1.85 6.73 -2.39
CA TRP A 55 2.61 5.86 -3.28
C TRP A 55 1.76 5.48 -4.47
N GLU A 56 2.29 5.71 -5.68
CA GLU A 56 1.68 5.17 -6.89
C GLU A 56 1.80 3.64 -6.89
N PRO A 57 0.90 2.92 -7.57
CA PRO A 57 1.02 1.46 -7.68
C PRO A 57 2.43 1.00 -8.12
N GLU A 58 3.03 1.67 -9.11
CA GLU A 58 4.35 1.30 -9.66
C GLU A 58 5.54 1.48 -8.68
N ASP A 59 5.33 2.22 -7.60
CA ASP A 59 6.32 2.41 -6.53
C ASP A 59 6.21 1.33 -5.44
N ILE A 60 5.20 0.46 -5.49
CA ILE A 60 4.92 -0.55 -4.47
C ILE A 60 5.51 -1.91 -4.90
N GLU A 61 6.23 -2.53 -3.98
CA GLU A 61 6.76 -3.90 -4.12
C GLU A 61 6.16 -4.82 -3.07
N GLY A 62 5.94 -6.07 -3.46
CA GLY A 62 5.47 -7.11 -2.56
C GLY A 62 5.05 -8.38 -3.29
N TYR A 63 4.19 -9.19 -2.69
CA TYR A 63 3.76 -10.45 -3.28
C TYR A 63 2.31 -10.79 -2.95
N PHE A 64 1.66 -11.53 -3.85
CA PHE A 64 0.32 -12.04 -3.59
C PHE A 64 0.39 -13.17 -2.56
N SER A 65 -0.51 -13.12 -1.57
CA SER A 65 -0.67 -14.21 -0.61
C SER A 65 -1.59 -15.26 -1.22
N ASP A 66 -1.06 -16.43 -1.55
CA ASP A 66 -1.82 -17.60 -2.06
C ASP A 66 -2.60 -18.33 -0.95
N LYS A 67 -3.29 -17.59 -0.07
CA LYS A 67 -4.14 -18.19 0.97
C LYS A 67 -5.61 -18.21 0.57
#